data_AF-A0A2M6ZP71-F1
#
_entry.id   AF-A0A2M6ZP71-F1
#
_cell.length_a   1.000
_cell.length_b   1.000
_cell.length_c   1.000
_cell.angle_alpha   90.00
_cell.angle_beta   90.00
_cell.angle_gamma   90.00
#
_symmetry.space_group_name_H-M   'P 1'
#
loop_
_entity.id
_entity.type
_entity.pdbx_description
1 polymer ?
#
loop_
_entity_poly.entity_id
_entity_poly.type
_entity_poly.pdbx_seq_one_letter_code
_entity_poly.pdbx_strand_id
1 'polypeptide(L)'
;MGLREAPGEGRRGWPLDRELQVLAGGRLCGPEERRRCRTESGAFADWACGACAERVRPEAISPWTWHLVFLYQLSRAGYPFKANDLSLETWLLMGTVRRVLEGSQRG
;
A
#
# COMPACT_ATOMS: atom_id res chain seq x y z
N MET A 1 -28.85 1.90 -25.79
CA MET A 1 -28.59 1.17 -24.53
C MET A 1 -27.17 1.49 -24.11
N GLY A 2 -26.99 2.45 -23.20
CA GLY A 2 -25.68 2.78 -22.63
C GLY A 2 -25.39 1.83 -21.48
N LEU A 3 -24.29 1.11 -21.54
CA LEU A 3 -23.82 0.27 -20.44
C LEU A 3 -23.49 1.20 -19.26
N ARG A 4 -24.13 0.95 -18.10
CA ARG A 4 -23.75 1.56 -16.83
C ARG A 4 -22.34 1.08 -16.49
N GLU A 5 -21.37 2.00 -16.53
CA GLU A 5 -20.05 1.75 -15.96
C GLU A 5 -20.22 1.36 -14.48
N ALA A 6 -19.54 0.29 -14.08
CA ALA A 6 -19.53 -0.12 -12.68
C ALA A 6 -18.84 0.97 -11.84
N PRO A 7 -19.22 1.17 -10.56
CA PRO A 7 -18.65 2.21 -9.68
C PRO A 7 -17.20 1.90 -9.22
N GLY A 8 -16.37 1.36 -10.11
CA GLY A 8 -14.95 1.06 -9.89
C GLY A 8 -14.04 1.49 -11.05
N GLU A 9 -14.57 1.94 -12.19
CA GLU A 9 -13.75 2.27 -13.37
C GLU A 9 -13.06 3.64 -13.32
N GLY A 10 -13.55 4.56 -12.47
CA GLY A 10 -13.01 5.92 -12.35
C GLY A 10 -11.79 6.10 -11.43
N ARG A 11 -11.18 5.03 -10.90
CA ARG A 11 -10.05 5.13 -9.94
C ARG A 11 -8.69 4.66 -10.48
N ARG A 12 -8.60 4.24 -11.75
CA ARG A 12 -7.28 3.89 -12.34
C ARG A 12 -6.38 5.12 -12.32
N GLY A 13 -5.29 5.05 -11.55
CA GLY A 13 -4.30 6.13 -11.43
C GLY A 13 -4.39 6.99 -10.16
N TRP A 14 -5.28 6.66 -9.21
CA TRP A 14 -5.28 7.35 -7.92
C TRP A 14 -3.97 7.09 -7.14
N PRO A 15 -3.39 8.10 -6.48
CA PRO A 15 -2.13 7.94 -5.74
C PRO A 15 -2.18 6.80 -4.72
N LEU A 16 -3.30 6.68 -3.99
CA LEU A 16 -3.51 5.61 -3.02
C LEU A 16 -3.46 4.22 -3.66
N ASP A 17 -4.10 4.03 -4.81
CA ASP A 17 -4.13 2.71 -5.47
C ASP A 17 -2.73 2.29 -5.93
N ARG A 18 -1.93 3.24 -6.45
CA ARG A 18 -0.54 2.98 -6.84
C ARG A 18 0.32 2.60 -5.64
N GLU A 19 0.20 3.33 -4.53
CA GLU A 19 0.93 3.04 -3.31
C GLU A 19 0.52 1.69 -2.71
N LEU A 20 -0.78 1.38 -2.68
CA LEU A 20 -1.28 0.08 -2.23
C LEU A 20 -0.78 -1.07 -3.10
N GLN A 21 -0.66 -0.89 -4.41
CA GLN A 21 -0.07 -1.92 -5.30
C GLN A 21 1.41 -2.15 -5.01
N VAL A 22 2.18 -1.10 -4.70
CA VAL A 22 3.58 -1.22 -4.26
C VAL A 22 3.68 -2.04 -2.98
N LEU A 23 2.80 -1.75 -2.01
CA LEU A 23 2.74 -2.47 -0.74
C LEU A 23 2.32 -3.93 -0.93
N ALA A 24 1.27 -4.17 -1.71
CA ALA A 24 0.73 -5.51 -1.95
C ALA A 24 1.71 -6.39 -2.74
N GLY A 25 2.45 -5.80 -3.68
CA GLY A 25 3.46 -6.49 -4.49
C GLY A 25 4.81 -6.69 -3.79
N GLY A 26 4.93 -6.36 -2.49
CA GLY A 26 6.19 -6.52 -1.75
C GLY A 26 7.36 -5.69 -2.29
N ARG A 27 7.06 -4.60 -3.02
CA ARG A 27 8.09 -3.78 -3.69
C ARG A 27 8.77 -2.79 -2.74
N LEU A 28 8.57 -2.90 -1.44
CA LEU A 28 9.24 -2.04 -0.47
C LEU A 28 10.69 -2.45 -0.28
N CYS A 29 11.58 -1.45 -0.20
CA CYS A 29 12.95 -1.63 0.27
C CYS A 29 12.96 -1.72 1.81
N GLY A 30 12.64 -2.92 2.31
CA GLY A 30 12.64 -3.21 3.75
C GLY A 30 14.05 -3.43 4.34
N PRO A 31 14.16 -3.66 5.66
CA PRO A 31 15.46 -3.86 6.32
C PRO A 31 16.28 -5.03 5.74
N GLU A 32 15.61 -6.09 5.30
CA GLU A 32 16.23 -7.25 4.68
C GLU A 32 16.75 -6.95 3.28
N GLU A 33 15.95 -6.28 2.45
CA GLU A 33 16.40 -5.82 1.13
C GLU A 33 17.55 -4.81 1.27
N ARG A 34 17.49 -3.89 2.23
CA ARG A 34 18.61 -2.99 2.56
C ARG A 34 19.86 -3.73 3.02
N ARG A 35 19.73 -4.92 3.63
CA ARG A 35 20.89 -5.77 3.96
C ARG A 35 21.46 -6.42 2.70
N ARG A 36 20.60 -6.94 1.83
CA ARG A 36 21.01 -7.52 0.55
C ARG A 36 21.72 -6.50 -0.35
N CYS A 37 21.12 -5.33 -0.56
CA CYS A 37 21.75 -4.23 -1.28
C CYS A 37 23.05 -3.77 -0.61
N ARG A 38 23.16 -3.84 0.72
CA ARG A 38 24.42 -3.58 1.45
C ARG A 38 25.51 -4.59 1.13
N THR A 39 25.19 -5.87 1.10
CA THR A 39 26.15 -6.92 0.74
C THR A 39 26.60 -6.78 -0.72
N GLU A 40 25.69 -6.42 -1.62
CA GLU A 40 25.97 -6.30 -3.06
C GLU A 40 26.67 -4.98 -3.42
N SER A 41 26.35 -3.86 -2.75
CA SER A 41 26.84 -2.51 -3.09
C SER A 41 27.80 -1.89 -2.06
N GLY A 42 28.13 -2.61 -0.99
CA GLY A 42 29.08 -2.18 0.03
C GLY A 42 28.73 -0.83 0.67
N ALA A 43 29.67 0.12 0.64
CA ALA A 43 29.51 1.45 1.22
C ALA A 43 28.42 2.30 0.53
N PHE A 44 27.96 1.92 -0.67
CA PHE A 44 26.96 2.68 -1.43
C PHE A 44 25.53 2.21 -1.20
N ALA A 45 25.29 1.39 -0.19
CA ALA A 45 24.02 0.71 -0.07
C ALA A 45 22.81 1.61 0.18
N ASP A 46 22.97 2.71 0.90
CA ASP A 46 21.88 3.68 1.10
C ASP A 46 21.53 4.39 -0.21
N TRP A 47 22.54 4.65 -1.06
CA TRP A 47 22.32 5.10 -2.43
C TRP A 47 21.69 3.99 -3.27
N ALA A 48 22.18 2.76 -3.21
CA ALA A 48 21.67 1.62 -3.96
C ALA A 48 20.20 1.34 -3.63
N CYS A 49 19.79 1.44 -2.37
CA CYS A 49 18.39 1.32 -1.98
C CYS A 49 17.51 2.48 -2.49
N GLY A 50 18.10 3.62 -2.82
CA GLY A 50 17.41 4.73 -3.51
C GLY A 50 17.46 4.65 -5.03
N ALA A 51 18.48 3.99 -5.57
CA ALA A 51 18.72 3.83 -7.00
C ALA A 51 18.17 2.49 -7.54
N CYS A 52 17.75 1.57 -6.67
CA CYS A 52 17.06 0.34 -7.03
C CYS A 52 15.74 0.69 -7.72
N ALA A 53 15.75 0.70 -9.05
CA ALA A 53 14.59 1.01 -9.88
C ALA A 53 13.40 0.07 -9.61
N GLU A 54 13.65 -1.11 -9.06
CA GLU A 54 12.65 -2.15 -8.81
C GLU A 54 11.92 -2.01 -7.46
N ARG A 55 12.46 -1.23 -6.51
CA ARG A 55 11.95 -1.15 -5.14
C ARG A 55 11.70 0.30 -4.71
N VAL A 56 10.61 0.50 -3.97
CA VAL A 56 10.18 1.79 -3.45
C VAL A 56 10.59 1.92 -1.99
N ARG A 57 11.13 3.08 -1.62
CA ARG A 57 11.47 3.40 -0.24
C ARG A 57 10.18 3.54 0.61
N PRO A 58 10.14 3.02 1.84
CA PRO A 58 8.99 3.22 2.73
C PRO A 58 8.60 4.69 2.93
N GLU A 59 9.60 5.58 2.94
CA GLU A 59 9.43 7.03 3.12
C GLU A 59 8.81 7.71 1.89
N ALA A 60 8.78 7.03 0.73
CA ALA A 60 8.12 7.52 -0.48
C ALA A 60 6.62 7.20 -0.52
N ILE A 61 6.12 6.39 0.42
CA ILE A 61 4.69 6.12 0.59
C ILE A 61 4.09 7.22 1.46
N SER A 62 2.94 7.75 1.04
CA SER A 62 2.23 8.79 1.79
C SER A 62 1.97 8.38 3.24
N PRO A 63 2.17 9.28 4.22
CA PRO A 63 1.78 9.04 5.60
C PRO A 63 0.30 8.64 5.74
N TRP A 64 -0.57 9.15 4.87
CA TRP A 64 -1.99 8.81 4.87
C TRP A 64 -2.24 7.35 4.45
N THR A 65 -1.50 6.85 3.46
CA THR A 65 -1.57 5.44 3.06
C THR A 65 -1.12 4.52 4.19
N TRP A 66 -0.04 4.88 4.89
CA TRP A 66 0.39 4.15 6.08
C TRP A 66 -0.68 4.13 7.17
N HIS A 67 -1.35 5.25 7.42
CA HIS A 67 -2.45 5.33 8.37
C HIS A 67 -3.61 4.40 8.00
N LEU A 68 -4.03 4.39 6.73
CA LEU A 68 -5.10 3.51 6.25
C LEU A 68 -4.72 2.03 6.34
N VAL A 69 -3.47 1.67 6.02
CA VAL A 69 -2.97 0.30 6.18
C VAL A 69 -2.95 -0.10 7.65
N PHE A 70 -2.54 0.79 8.55
CA PHE A 70 -2.58 0.55 9.98
C PHE A 70 -4.00 0.25 10.48
N LEU A 71 -4.98 1.08 10.11
CA LEU A 71 -6.40 0.84 10.44
C LEU A 71 -6.89 -0.50 9.88
N TYR A 72 -6.49 -0.87 8.67
CA TYR A 72 -6.81 -2.16 8.08
C TYR A 72 -6.22 -3.33 8.89
N GLN A 73 -4.98 -3.21 9.35
CA GLN A 73 -4.36 -4.22 10.22
C GLN A 73 -5.08 -4.36 11.56
N LEU A 74 -5.50 -3.24 12.18
CA LEU A 74 -6.31 -3.28 13.40
C LEU A 74 -7.64 -4.01 13.16
N SER A 75 -8.34 -3.67 12.08
CA SER A 75 -9.60 -4.35 11.71
C SER A 75 -9.37 -5.85 11.50
N ARG A 76 -8.27 -6.24 10.84
CA ARG A 76 -7.89 -7.64 10.63
C ARG A 76 -7.50 -8.39 11.90
N ALA A 77 -6.94 -7.68 12.88
CA ALA A 77 -6.62 -8.23 14.20
C ALA A 77 -7.87 -8.35 15.10
N GLY A 78 -9.05 -7.93 14.63
CA GLY A 78 -10.31 -8.01 15.36
C GLY A 78 -10.64 -6.78 16.21
N TYR A 79 -9.98 -5.65 15.98
CA TYR A 79 -10.33 -4.40 16.67
C TYR A 79 -11.79 -4.01 16.35
N PRO A 80 -12.64 -3.77 17.37
CA PRO A 80 -14.09 -3.65 17.19
C PRO A 80 -14.50 -2.22 16.83
N PHE A 81 -14.12 -1.76 15.64
CA PHE A 81 -14.57 -0.45 15.15
C PHE A 81 -16.10 -0.36 15.11
N LYS A 82 -16.64 0.73 15.65
CA LYS A 82 -18.05 1.14 15.52
C LYS A 82 -18.22 2.04 14.31
N ALA A 83 -19.45 2.14 13.83
CA ALA A 83 -19.78 2.92 12.62
C ALA A 83 -19.25 4.38 12.66
N ASN A 84 -19.23 5.00 13.84
CA ASN A 84 -18.85 6.40 14.03
C ASN A 84 -17.37 6.60 14.42
N ASP A 85 -16.58 5.53 14.52
CA ASP A 85 -15.16 5.65 14.90
C ASP A 85 -14.31 6.25 13.77
N LEU A 86 -14.77 6.14 12.53
CA LEU A 86 -14.10 6.66 11.34
C LEU A 86 -15.07 7.51 10.51
N SER A 87 -14.53 8.48 9.77
CA SER A 87 -15.33 9.26 8.82
C SER A 87 -15.85 8.37 7.68
N LEU A 88 -16.95 8.78 7.04
CA LEU A 88 -17.48 8.10 5.85
C LEU A 88 -16.41 7.91 4.77
N GLU A 89 -15.61 8.95 4.53
CA GLU A 89 -14.50 8.90 3.58
C GLU A 89 -13.48 7.81 3.97
N THR A 90 -13.06 7.78 5.24
CA THR A 90 -12.11 6.77 5.73
C THR A 90 -12.67 5.36 5.57
N TRP A 91 -13.96 5.15 5.84
CA TRP A 91 -14.61 3.85 5.59
C TRP A 91 -14.56 3.42 4.12
N LEU A 92 -14.80 4.35 3.19
CA LEU A 92 -14.72 4.07 1.75
C LEU A 92 -13.28 3.77 1.30
N LEU A 93 -12.29 4.47 1.87
CA LEU A 93 -10.88 4.23 1.61
C LEU A 93 -10.43 2.88 2.18
N MET A 94 -10.89 2.51 3.37
CA MET A 94 -10.65 1.19 3.98
C MET A 94 -11.18 0.04 3.12
N GLY A 95 -12.35 0.22 2.48
CA GLY A 95 -12.86 -0.75 1.51
C GLY A 95 -11.95 -0.90 0.28
N THR A 96 -11.24 0.16 -0.10
CA THR A 96 -10.26 0.15 -1.20
C THR A 96 -8.98 -0.58 -0.80
N VAL A 97 -8.44 -0.25 0.38
CA VAL A 97 -7.28 -0.94 0.98
C VAL A 97 -7.53 -2.43 1.05
N ARG A 98 -8.68 -2.84 1.61
CA ARG A 98 -9.07 -4.24 1.71
C ARG A 98 -9.06 -4.94 0.36
N ARG A 99 -9.71 -4.34 -0.66
CA ARG A 99 -9.80 -4.91 -2.01
C ARG A 99 -8.43 -5.16 -2.62
N VAL A 100 -7.51 -4.20 -2.51
CA VAL A 100 -6.17 -4.31 -3.13
C VAL A 100 -5.30 -5.32 -2.38
N LEU A 101 -5.26 -5.23 -1.05
CA LEU A 101 -4.38 -6.08 -0.24
C LEU A 101 -4.88 -7.53 -0.15
N GLU A 102 -6.19 -7.78 -0.13
CA GLU A 102 -6.74 -9.15 -0.16
C GLU A 102 -6.72 -9.74 -1.57
N GLY A 103 -6.94 -8.94 -2.62
CA GLY A 103 -6.85 -9.39 -4.00
C GLY A 103 -5.46 -9.90 -4.36
N SER A 104 -4.42 -9.29 -3.79
CA SER A 104 -3.02 -9.70 -4.01
C SER A 104 -2.60 -10.96 -3.25
N GLN A 105 -3.36 -11.38 -2.23
CA GLN A 105 -3.10 -12.63 -1.48
C GLN A 105 -3.67 -13.89 -2.16
N ARG A 106 -4.50 -13.73 -3.21
CA ARG A 106 -5.18 -14.83 -3.91
C ARG A 106 -4.49 -15.26 -5.21
N GLY A 107 -3.39 -14.61 -5.59
CA GLY A 107 -2.53 -15.00 -6.72
C GLY A 107 -1.20 -15.52 -6.23
#